data_AF-A0AA43CAF0-F1
#
_entry.id   AF-A0AA43CAF0-F1
#
_cell.length_a   1.000
_cell.length_b   1.000
_cell.length_c   1.000
_cell.angle_alpha   90.00
_cell.angle_beta   90.00
_cell.angle_gamma   90.00
#
_symmetry.space_group_name_H-M   'P 1'
#
loop_
_entity.id
_entity.type
_entity.pdbx_description
1 polymer ?
#
loop_
_entity_poly.entity_id
_entity_poly.type
_entity_poly.pdbx_seq_one_letter_code
_entity_poly.pdbx_strand_id
1 'polypeptide(L)'
;MKNTVSEKVPFWLDPKKRAILFQFITLCMVGLLGYYLVSNTLHNLEKQSIATGFGFIHQESSFEIGESLIDYSAASSYGRALIVGALNTLYVSFVGIIITVILGTFIGVARLSTNWLVSRLAAIFIEVMQNIPVLL
;
A
#
# COMPACT_ATOMS: atom_id res chain seq x y z
N MET A 1 -45.71 -54.06 -11.53
CA MET A 1 -45.19 -52.81 -10.94
C MET A 1 -43.79 -53.08 -10.43
N LYS A 2 -42.76 -52.45 -11.03
CA LYS A 2 -41.36 -52.64 -10.61
C LYS A 2 -41.11 -51.78 -9.37
N ASN A 3 -40.86 -52.43 -8.24
CA ASN A 3 -40.44 -51.78 -6.99
C ASN A 3 -39.00 -51.30 -7.14
N THR A 4 -38.80 -50.00 -7.32
CA THR A 4 -37.49 -49.36 -7.24
C THR A 4 -37.20 -49.02 -5.78
N VAL A 5 -36.55 -49.94 -5.07
CA VAL A 5 -35.99 -49.65 -3.75
C VAL A 5 -34.91 -48.58 -3.95
N SER A 6 -35.16 -47.37 -3.43
CA SER A 6 -34.17 -46.31 -3.39
C SER A 6 -33.04 -46.75 -2.46
N GLU A 7 -31.96 -47.25 -3.05
CA GLU A 7 -30.76 -47.65 -2.31
C GLU A 7 -30.19 -46.39 -1.67
N LYS A 8 -30.35 -46.25 -0.34
CA LYS A 8 -29.68 -45.20 0.43
C LYS A 8 -28.18 -45.43 0.30
N VAL A 9 -27.55 -44.75 -0.64
CA VAL A 9 -26.10 -44.79 -0.82
C VAL A 9 -25.47 -44.44 0.54
N PRO A 10 -24.66 -45.35 1.11
CA PRO A 10 -24.01 -45.12 2.39
C PRO A 10 -23.26 -43.79 2.37
N PHE A 11 -23.26 -43.06 3.48
CA PHE A 11 -22.66 -41.72 3.58
C PHE A 11 -21.22 -41.63 3.03
N TRP A 12 -20.45 -42.72 3.15
CA TRP A 12 -19.06 -42.86 2.68
C TRP A 12 -18.90 -43.10 1.17
N LEU A 13 -19.97 -43.55 0.49
CA LEU A 13 -20.00 -43.82 -0.94
C LEU A 13 -20.60 -42.66 -1.75
N ASP A 14 -21.22 -41.67 -1.09
CA ASP A 14 -21.76 -40.47 -1.73
C ASP A 14 -20.61 -39.58 -2.25
N PRO A 15 -20.48 -39.39 -3.58
CA PRO A 15 -19.36 -38.66 -4.17
C PRO A 15 -19.31 -37.19 -3.74
N LYS A 16 -20.46 -36.55 -3.47
CA LYS A 16 -20.50 -35.15 -3.05
C LYS A 16 -19.96 -34.95 -1.64
N LYS A 17 -20.30 -35.85 -0.71
CA LYS A 17 -19.85 -35.78 0.69
C LYS A 17 -18.37 -36.10 0.81
N ARG A 18 -17.89 -37.08 0.04
CA ARG A 18 -16.47 -37.42 -0.06
C ARG A 18 -15.64 -36.26 -0.65
N ALA A 19 -16.16 -35.56 -1.66
CA ALA A 19 -15.48 -34.39 -2.23
C ALA A 19 -15.31 -33.27 -1.20
N ILE A 20 -16.35 -32.94 -0.43
CA ILE A 20 -16.29 -31.93 0.64
C ILE A 20 -15.29 -32.33 1.73
N LEU A 21 -15.29 -33.61 2.12
CA LEU A 21 -14.33 -34.15 3.10
C LEU A 21 -12.89 -33.96 2.62
N PHE A 22 -12.58 -34.34 1.38
CA PHE A 22 -11.24 -34.16 0.83
C PHE A 22 -10.85 -32.69 0.69
N GLN A 23 -11.76 -31.81 0.27
CA GLN A 23 -11.49 -30.38 0.19
C GLN A 23 -11.17 -29.77 1.56
N PHE A 24 -11.90 -30.16 2.60
CA PHE A 24 -11.62 -29.75 3.97
C PHE A 24 -10.26 -30.27 4.45
N ILE A 25 -9.96 -31.55 4.20
CA ILE A 25 -8.66 -32.15 4.53
C ILE A 25 -7.52 -31.41 3.82
N THR A 26 -7.65 -31.15 2.52
CA THR A 26 -6.65 -30.43 1.74
C THR A 26 -6.47 -29.01 2.26
N LEU A 27 -7.55 -28.29 2.57
CA LEU A 27 -7.49 -26.94 3.13
C LEU A 27 -6.77 -26.94 4.49
N CYS A 28 -7.12 -27.87 5.38
CA CYS A 28 -6.45 -28.03 6.66
C CYS A 28 -4.98 -28.39 6.49
N MET A 29 -4.65 -29.31 5.57
CA MET A 29 -3.27 -29.70 5.29
C MET A 29 -2.44 -28.52 4.79
N VAL A 30 -2.96 -27.74 3.82
CA VAL A 30 -2.28 -26.55 3.30
C VAL A 30 -2.15 -25.47 4.39
N GLY A 31 -3.19 -25.24 5.18
CA GLY A 31 -3.16 -24.28 6.28
C GLY A 31 -2.14 -24.64 7.36
N LEU A 32 -2.10 -25.91 7.77
CA LEU A 32 -1.12 -26.43 8.74
C LEU A 32 0.31 -26.40 8.19
N LEU A 33 0.50 -26.75 6.92
CA LEU A 33 1.80 -26.64 6.25
C LEU A 33 2.27 -25.19 6.21
N GLY A 34 1.40 -24.26 5.80
CA GLY A 34 1.69 -22.83 5.79
C GLY A 34 2.03 -22.30 7.19
N TYR A 35 1.25 -22.66 8.20
CA TYR A 35 1.51 -22.32 9.59
C TYR A 35 2.87 -22.87 10.07
N TYR A 36 3.17 -24.14 9.77
CA TYR A 36 4.44 -24.77 10.12
C TYR A 36 5.63 -24.04 9.46
N LEU A 37 5.54 -23.73 8.16
CA LEU A 37 6.59 -23.01 7.45
C LEU A 37 6.82 -21.61 8.03
N VAL A 38 5.75 -20.83 8.20
CA VAL A 38 5.85 -19.46 8.75
C VAL A 38 6.41 -19.47 10.16
N SER A 39 5.90 -20.32 11.05
CA SER A 39 6.36 -20.42 12.43
C SER A 39 7.82 -20.89 12.52
N ASN A 40 8.22 -21.86 11.71
CA ASN A 40 9.61 -22.32 11.64
C ASN A 40 10.53 -21.20 11.12
N THR A 41 10.13 -20.47 10.08
CA THR A 41 10.89 -19.33 9.56
C THR A 41 11.05 -18.24 10.61
N LEU A 42 9.96 -17.82 11.26
CA LEU A 42 10.01 -16.81 12.33
C LEU A 42 10.92 -17.25 13.49
N HIS A 43 10.82 -18.51 13.92
CA HIS A 43 11.68 -19.04 14.98
C HIS A 43 13.17 -19.07 14.61
N ASN A 44 13.50 -19.36 13.34
CA ASN A 44 14.88 -19.32 12.87
C ASN A 44 15.40 -17.88 12.74
N LEU A 45 14.56 -16.93 12.33
CA LEU A 45 14.91 -15.51 12.25
C LEU A 45 15.15 -14.90 13.63
N GLU A 46 14.31 -15.26 14.61
CA GLU A 46 14.45 -14.85 16.01
C GLU A 46 15.78 -15.35 16.61
N LYS A 47 16.15 -16.62 16.34
CA LYS A 47 17.46 -17.17 16.75
C LYS A 47 18.66 -16.43 16.16
N GLN A 48 18.49 -15.77 15.02
CA GLN A 48 19.53 -14.99 14.35
C GLN A 48 19.50 -13.51 14.75
N SER A 49 18.67 -13.12 15.72
CA SER A 49 18.46 -11.72 16.14
C SER A 49 18.05 -10.81 14.97
N ILE A 50 17.42 -11.37 13.93
CA ILE A 50 16.91 -10.58 12.81
C ILE A 50 15.57 -10.01 13.24
N ALA A 51 15.52 -8.69 13.41
CA ALA A 51 14.30 -7.97 13.72
C ALA A 51 13.30 -8.15 12.56
N THR A 52 12.31 -9.01 12.78
CA THR A 52 11.24 -9.27 11.80
C THR A 52 9.89 -8.87 12.38
N GLY A 53 8.95 -8.51 11.50
CA GLY A 53 7.62 -8.03 11.89
C GLY A 53 7.54 -6.52 12.13
N PHE A 54 6.47 -6.09 12.78
CA PHE A 54 6.13 -4.66 12.99
C PHE A 54 6.61 -4.09 14.32
N GLY A 55 7.46 -4.82 15.05
CA GLY A 55 8.00 -4.36 16.34
C GLY A 55 8.79 -3.06 16.22
N PHE A 56 9.41 -2.79 15.06
CA PHE A 56 10.15 -1.55 14.79
C PHE A 56 9.29 -0.29 14.97
N ILE A 57 7.97 -0.36 14.73
CA ILE A 57 7.04 0.76 14.86
C ILE A 57 7.07 1.37 16.28
N HIS A 58 7.35 0.54 17.29
CA HIS A 58 7.40 0.97 18.69
C HIS A 58 8.81 1.31 19.16
N GLN A 59 9.85 1.03 18.36
CA GLN A 59 11.23 1.40 18.67
C GLN A 59 11.42 2.91 18.46
N GLU A 60 12.36 3.49 19.19
CA GLU A 60 12.74 4.89 18.98
C GLU A 60 13.34 5.09 17.59
N SER A 61 12.93 6.17 16.93
CA SER A 61 13.36 6.54 15.59
C SER A 61 14.84 6.94 15.54
N SER A 62 15.35 7.59 16.59
CA SER A 62 16.74 8.06 16.69
C SER A 62 17.17 9.03 15.59
N PHE A 63 16.22 9.67 14.90
CA PHE A 63 16.48 10.75 13.93
C PHE A 63 15.49 11.90 14.11
N GLU A 64 15.97 13.12 13.88
CA GLU A 64 15.14 14.32 13.92
C GLU A 64 14.44 14.56 12.58
N ILE A 65 13.22 15.08 12.63
CA ILE A 65 12.46 15.53 11.46
C ILE A 65 12.39 17.05 11.55
N GLY A 66 12.88 17.76 10.52
CA GLY A 66 12.99 19.22 10.55
C GLY A 66 11.65 19.93 10.73
N GLU A 67 10.68 19.64 9.85
CA GLU A 67 9.32 20.19 9.95
C GLU A 67 8.37 19.13 10.51
N SER A 68 7.52 19.48 11.46
CA SER A 68 6.51 18.56 11.98
C SER A 68 5.23 19.30 12.35
N LEU A 69 4.09 18.82 11.82
CA LEU A 69 2.76 19.35 12.14
C LEU A 69 2.28 18.96 13.55
N ILE A 70 2.88 17.92 14.12
CA ILE A 70 2.62 17.42 15.46
C ILE A 70 3.95 17.26 16.18
N ASP A 71 3.98 17.44 17.50
CA ASP A 71 5.21 17.35 18.28
C ASP A 71 5.96 16.05 17.98
N TYR A 72 7.23 16.17 17.62
CA TYR A 72 8.10 15.06 17.30
C TYR A 72 9.52 15.37 17.78
N SER A 73 10.23 14.32 18.18
CA SER A 73 11.65 14.35 18.52
C SER A 73 12.24 12.98 18.19
N ALA A 74 13.57 12.87 18.04
CA ALA A 74 14.29 11.62 17.82
C ALA A 74 14.03 10.55 18.88
N ALA A 75 13.58 10.91 20.10
CA ALA A 75 13.15 9.97 21.13
C ALA A 75 11.74 9.39 20.87
N SER A 76 11.03 9.87 19.86
CA SER A 76 9.71 9.35 19.47
C SER A 76 9.82 8.03 18.73
N SER A 77 8.75 7.24 18.77
CA SER A 77 8.70 5.96 18.07
C SER A 77 8.70 6.11 16.53
N TYR A 78 9.20 5.09 15.82
CA TYR A 78 9.14 5.01 14.36
C TYR A 78 7.71 5.16 13.82
N GLY A 79 6.71 4.63 14.53
CA GLY A 79 5.30 4.80 14.16
C GLY A 79 4.88 6.26 14.14
N ARG A 80 5.33 7.04 15.12
CA ARG A 80 5.09 8.49 15.14
C ARG A 80 5.84 9.19 14.00
N ALA A 81 7.08 8.79 13.72
CA ALA A 81 7.86 9.33 12.60
C ALA A 81 7.16 9.13 11.24
N LEU A 82 6.58 7.93 11.01
CA LEU A 82 5.80 7.63 9.80
C LEU A 82 4.54 8.51 9.68
N ILE A 83 3.82 8.72 10.79
CA ILE A 83 2.63 9.59 10.81
C ILE A 83 3.04 11.04 10.51
N VAL A 84 4.10 11.55 11.14
CA VAL A 84 4.62 12.90 10.89
C VAL A 84 5.01 13.06 9.42
N GLY A 85 5.75 12.10 8.85
CA GLY A 85 6.13 12.12 7.44
C GLY A 85 4.92 12.11 6.49
N ALA A 86 3.90 11.29 6.81
CA ALA A 86 2.66 11.26 6.04
C ALA A 86 1.90 12.60 6.11
N LEU A 87 1.77 13.19 7.30
CA LEU A 87 1.13 14.48 7.50
C LEU A 87 1.86 15.61 6.76
N ASN A 88 3.19 15.64 6.82
CA ASN A 88 3.98 16.61 6.08
C ASN A 88 3.80 16.46 4.58
N THR A 89 3.80 15.23 4.05
CA THR A 89 3.58 14.96 2.62
C THR A 89 2.20 15.45 2.19
N LEU A 90 1.16 15.17 2.98
CA LEU A 90 -0.19 15.66 2.72
C LEU A 90 -0.26 17.19 2.74
N TYR A 91 0.36 17.82 3.73
CA TYR A 91 0.38 19.26 3.87
C TYR A 91 1.09 19.95 2.70
N VAL A 92 2.31 19.53 2.38
CA VAL A 92 3.09 20.09 1.26
C VAL A 92 2.37 19.85 -0.07
N SER A 93 1.82 18.65 -0.29
CA SER A 93 1.08 18.33 -1.52
C SER A 93 -0.20 19.18 -1.63
N PHE A 94 -0.94 19.36 -0.52
CA PHE A 94 -2.16 20.16 -0.52
C PHE A 94 -1.89 21.62 -0.90
N VAL A 95 -0.90 22.25 -0.26
CA VAL A 95 -0.50 23.63 -0.58
C VAL A 95 0.04 23.72 -2.01
N GLY A 96 0.87 22.76 -2.42
CA GLY A 96 1.42 22.68 -3.78
C GLY A 96 0.32 22.60 -4.84
N ILE A 97 -0.68 21.73 -4.66
CA ILE A 97 -1.81 21.57 -5.60
C ILE A 97 -2.57 22.89 -5.75
N ILE A 98 -2.87 23.59 -4.65
CA ILE A 98 -3.60 24.86 -4.71
C ILE A 98 -2.82 25.89 -5.56
N ILE A 99 -1.53 26.06 -5.28
CA ILE A 99 -0.66 27.00 -6.01
C ILE A 99 -0.55 26.60 -7.49
N THR A 100 -0.32 25.31 -7.77
CA THR A 100 -0.19 24.79 -9.13
C THR A 100 -1.47 24.94 -9.93
N VAL A 101 -2.65 24.74 -9.33
CA VAL A 101 -3.93 24.93 -10.01
C VAL A 101 -4.12 26.39 -10.39
N ILE A 102 -3.85 27.32 -9.48
CA ILE A 102 -3.98 28.76 -9.75
C ILE A 102 -3.01 29.17 -10.86
N LEU A 103 -1.71 28.87 -10.70
CA LEU A 103 -0.67 29.23 -11.66
C LEU A 103 -0.90 28.56 -13.02
N GLY A 104 -1.20 27.26 -13.02
CA GLY A 104 -1.49 26.49 -14.22
C GLY A 104 -2.71 27.01 -14.98
N THR A 105 -3.74 27.46 -14.26
CA THR A 105 -4.92 28.09 -14.90
C THR A 105 -4.54 29.40 -15.58
N PHE A 106 -3.79 30.28 -14.91
CA PHE A 106 -3.34 31.55 -15.51
C PHE A 106 -2.50 31.33 -16.76
N ILE A 107 -1.53 30.40 -16.69
CA ILE A 107 -0.65 30.09 -17.82
C ILE A 107 -1.42 29.40 -18.95
N GLY A 108 -2.37 28.53 -18.61
CA GLY A 108 -3.28 27.90 -19.56
C GLY A 108 -4.12 28.91 -20.33
N VAL A 109 -4.67 29.91 -19.64
CA VAL A 109 -5.41 31.03 -20.28
C VAL A 109 -4.46 31.89 -21.12
N ALA A 110 -3.26 32.21 -20.63
CA ALA A 110 -2.27 32.99 -21.37
C ALA A 110 -1.89 32.35 -22.72
N ARG A 111 -1.87 31.02 -22.79
CA ARG A 111 -1.62 30.28 -24.03
C ARG A 111 -2.66 30.56 -25.12
N LEU A 112 -3.92 30.84 -24.75
CA LEU A 112 -5.02 31.17 -25.66
C LEU A 112 -5.07 32.65 -26.07
N SER A 113 -4.15 33.47 -25.55
CA SER A 113 -4.09 34.90 -25.87
C SER A 113 -3.90 35.12 -27.36
N THR A 114 -4.63 36.10 -27.91
CA THR A 114 -4.43 36.58 -29.30
C THR A 114 -3.09 37.27 -29.48
N ASN A 115 -2.44 37.70 -28.38
CA ASN A 115 -1.10 38.24 -28.43
C ASN A 115 -0.08 37.11 -28.65
N TRP A 116 0.56 37.14 -29.82
CA TRP A 116 1.54 36.15 -30.24
C TRP A 116 2.67 35.93 -29.22
N LEU A 117 3.20 37.01 -28.63
CA LEU A 117 4.32 36.93 -27.68
C LEU A 117 3.91 36.20 -26.39
N VAL A 118 2.74 36.54 -25.85
CA VAL A 118 2.21 35.93 -24.61
C VAL A 118 1.92 34.46 -24.84
N SER A 119 1.25 34.12 -25.94
CA SER A 119 0.94 32.73 -26.29
C SER A 119 2.21 31.90 -26.45
N ARG A 120 3.26 32.44 -27.10
CA ARG A 120 4.51 31.72 -27.32
C ARG A 120 5.33 31.53 -26.05
N LEU A 121 5.41 32.54 -25.18
CA LEU A 121 6.08 32.44 -23.90
C LEU A 121 5.39 31.42 -22.97
N ALA A 122 4.06 31.42 -22.94
CA ALA A 122 3.29 30.42 -22.19
C ALA A 122 3.53 29.00 -22.73
N ALA A 123 3.59 28.82 -24.05
CA ALA A 123 3.90 27.53 -24.66
C ALA A 123 5.30 27.03 -24.27
N ILE A 124 6.33 27.89 -24.34
CA ILE A 124 7.69 27.55 -23.93
C ILE A 124 7.73 27.15 -22.45
N PHE A 125 7.08 27.91 -21.56
CA PHE A 125 7.02 27.56 -20.14
C PHE A 125 6.41 26.18 -19.92
N ILE A 126 5.27 25.89 -20.56
CA ILE A 126 4.57 24.60 -20.41
C ILE A 126 5.45 23.46 -20.90
N GLU A 127 6.03 23.58 -22.09
CA GLU A 127 6.90 22.56 -22.66
C GLU A 127 8.12 22.31 -21.78
N VAL A 128 8.78 23.36 -21.28
CA VAL A 128 9.93 23.21 -20.38
C VAL A 128 9.53 22.52 -19.08
N MET A 129 8.48 23.00 -18.40
CA MET A 129 8.04 22.42 -17.12
C MET A 129 7.59 20.96 -17.25
N GLN A 130 7.02 20.54 -18.38
CA GLN A 130 6.61 19.16 -18.61
C GLN A 130 7.77 18.22 -18.97
N ASN A 131 8.86 18.75 -19.51
CA ASN A 131 10.01 17.97 -19.95
C ASN A 131 11.15 17.93 -18.93
N ILE A 132 11.13 18.77 -17.89
CA ILE A 132 12.08 18.68 -16.77
C ILE A 132 11.72 17.46 -15.91
N PRO A 133 12.62 16.49 -15.73
CA PRO A 133 12.41 15.40 -14.77
C PRO A 133 12.25 15.98 -13.36
N VAL A 134 11.22 15.56 -12.62
CA VAL A 134 10.93 16.00 -11.22
C VAL A 134 11.92 15.43 -10.18
N LEU A 135 13.05 14.90 -10.65
CA LEU A 135 14.01 14.17 -9.81
C LEU A 135 15.06 15.13 -9.23
N LEU A 136 15.40 14.90 -7.96
CA LEU A 136 16.73 15.17 -7.40
C LEU A 136 17.80 14.44 -8.23
#